data_AF-A0A9E3D267-F1
#
_entry.id   AF-A0A9E3D267-F1
#
_cell.length_a   1.000
_cell.length_b   1.000
_cell.length_c   1.000
_cell.angle_alpha   90.00
_cell.angle_beta   90.00
_cell.angle_gamma   90.00
#
_symmetry.space_group_name_H-M   'P 1'
#
loop_
_entity.id
_entity.type
_entity.pdbx_description
1 polymer ?
#
loop_
_entity_poly.entity_id
_entity_poly.type
_entity_poly.pdbx_seq_one_letter_code
_entity_poly.pdbx_strand_id
1 'polypeptide(L)' 'MVWRVSRIDPTTNVAAAAVLKAFEAARRSGCTSVECYRAGVEAWRRQHPDQSAEYAAKQAVAVILATHAKIRIEE' A
#
# COMPACT_ATOMS: atom_id res chain seq x y z
N MET A 1 -7.75 -24.57 -16.88
CA MET A 1 -7.70 -23.10 -16.72
C MET A 1 -6.84 -22.78 -15.51
N VAL A 2 -5.56 -22.47 -15.71
CA VAL A 2 -4.68 -21.99 -14.63
C VAL A 2 -5.03 -20.53 -14.39
N TRP A 3 -5.82 -20.25 -13.35
CA TRP A 3 -5.98 -18.89 -12.85
C TRP A 3 -4.64 -18.49 -12.26
N ARG A 4 -3.73 -17.99 -13.10
CA ARG A 4 -2.64 -17.14 -12.63
C ARG A 4 -3.36 -15.92 -12.08
N VAL A 5 -3.64 -15.92 -10.78
CA VAL A 5 -3.73 -14.69 -10.01
C VAL A 5 -2.40 -14.00 -10.30
N SER A 6 -2.39 -13.14 -11.31
CA SER A 6 -1.29 -12.25 -11.59
C SER A 6 -1.10 -11.50 -10.29
N ARG A 7 -0.11 -11.92 -9.51
CA ARG A 7 0.29 -11.27 -8.27
C ARG A 7 0.61 -9.85 -8.71
N ILE A 8 -0.37 -8.96 -8.52
CA ILE A 8 -0.24 -7.56 -8.86
C ILE A 8 1.03 -7.13 -8.16
N ASP A 9 2.02 -6.71 -8.93
CA ASP A 9 3.20 -6.15 -8.33
C ASP A 9 2.76 -4.86 -7.64
N PRO A 10 2.80 -4.81 -6.30
CA PRO A 10 2.19 -3.72 -5.57
C PRO A 10 2.87 -2.40 -5.89
N THR A 11 4.17 -2.42 -6.19
CA THR A 11 5.00 -1.24 -6.39
C THR A 11 4.84 -0.58 -7.75
N THR A 12 4.39 -1.34 -8.76
CA THR A 12 4.09 -0.85 -10.11
C THR A 12 2.60 -0.56 -10.33
N ASN A 13 1.75 -0.84 -9.34
CA ASN A 13 0.33 -0.58 -9.44
C ASN A 13 0.02 0.92 -9.36
N VAL A 14 -0.96 1.39 -10.14
CA VAL A 14 -1.49 2.77 -10.05
C VAL A 14 -1.92 3.13 -8.62
N ALA A 15 -2.34 2.14 -7.84
CA ALA A 15 -2.71 2.32 -6.45
C ALA A 15 -1.54 2.64 -5.52
N ALA A 16 -0.31 2.28 -5.88
CA ALA A 16 0.88 2.49 -5.06
C ALA A 16 1.09 3.97 -4.73
N ALA A 17 0.97 4.85 -5.73
CA ALA A 17 1.10 6.28 -5.55
C ALA A 17 0.03 6.86 -4.62
N ALA A 18 -1.21 6.38 -4.72
CA ALA A 18 -2.30 6.80 -3.85
C ALA A 18 -2.11 6.31 -2.40
N VAL A 19 -1.63 5.08 -2.21
CA VAL A 19 -1.31 4.53 -0.89
C VAL A 19 -0.21 5.33 -0.21
N LEU A 20 0.88 5.63 -0.93
CA LEU A 20 1.99 6.42 -0.41
C LEU A 20 1.53 7.84 -0.05
N LYS A 21 0.78 8.49 -0.93
CA LYS A 21 0.24 9.83 -0.67
C LYS A 21 -0.65 9.85 0.59
N ALA A 22 -1.49 8.84 0.78
CA ALA A 22 -2.34 8.73 1.97
C ALA A 22 -1.52 8.45 3.25
N PHE A 23 -0.53 7.56 3.17
CA PHE A 23 0.38 7.26 4.28
C PHE A 23 1.20 8.49 4.69
N GLU A 24 1.77 9.22 3.74
CA GLU A 24 2.55 10.43 4.00
C GLU A 24 1.69 11.57 4.55
N ALA A 25 0.45 11.72 4.06
CA ALA A 25 -0.50 12.69 4.60
C ALA A 25 -0.83 12.39 6.07
N ALA A 26 -1.11 11.12 6.40
CA ALA A 26 -1.36 10.70 7.77
C ALA A 26 -0.12 10.90 8.67
N ARG A 27 1.08 10.58 8.15
CA ARG A 27 2.34 10.80 8.85
C ARG A 27 2.60 12.29 9.13
N ARG A 28 2.31 13.17 8.16
CA ARG A 28 2.44 14.62 8.31
C ARG A 28 1.44 15.18 9.32
N SER A 29 0.25 14.60 9.41
CA SER A 29 -0.75 14.94 10.42
C SER A 29 -0.41 14.47 11.83
N GLY A 30 0.72 13.78 12.03
CA GLY A 30 1.12 13.26 13.33
C GLY A 30 0.27 12.06 13.79
N CYS A 31 -0.41 11.39 12.87
CA CYS A 31 -1.20 10.20 13.19
C CYS A 31 -0.30 9.07 13.70
N THR A 32 -0.86 8.20 14.54
CA THR A 32 -0.17 6.99 15.00
C THR A 32 0.15 6.07 13.81
N SER A 33 1.21 5.26 13.92
CA SER A 33 1.60 4.35 12.84
C SER A 33 0.44 3.49 12.32
N VAL A 34 -0.45 3.04 13.21
CA VAL A 34 -1.64 2.24 12.85
C VAL A 34 -2.58 3.01 11.92
N GLU A 35 -2.86 4.28 12.24
CA GLU A 35 -3.73 5.13 11.43
C GLU A 35 -3.07 5.47 10.08
N CYS A 36 -1.74 5.65 10.05
CA CYS A 36 -1.00 5.82 8.80
C CYS A 36 -1.13 4.60 7.88
N TYR A 37 -0.97 3.38 8.42
CA TYR A 37 -1.18 2.16 7.64
C TYR A 37 -2.63 2.04 7.17
N ARG A 38 -3.61 2.33 8.05
CA ARG A 38 -5.03 2.28 7.73
C ARG A 38 -5.41 3.19 6.57
N ALA A 39 -4.90 4.43 6.56
CA ALA A 39 -5.09 5.37 5.46
C ALA A 39 -4.56 4.82 4.12
N GLY A 40 -3.40 4.15 4.14
CA GLY A 40 -2.86 3.45 2.99
C GLY A 40 -3.74 2.29 2.52
N VAL A 41 -4.23 1.46 3.43
CA VAL A 41 -5.14 0.34 3.11
C VAL A 41 -6.45 0.84 2.49
N GLU A 42 -7.03 1.91 3.04
CA GLU A 42 -8.25 2.50 2.49
C GLU A 42 -8.05 3.06 1.08
N ALA A 43 -6.91 3.72 0.83
CA ALA A 43 -6.58 4.21 -0.51
C ALA A 43 -6.40 3.07 -1.54
N TRP A 44 -5.85 1.93 -1.12
CA TRP A 44 -5.76 0.74 -1.95
C TRP A 44 -7.14 0.14 -2.24
N ARG A 45 -7.98 -0.01 -1.20
CA ARG A 45 -9.34 -0.57 -1.31
C ARG A 45 -10.24 0.23 -2.23
N ARG A 46 -10.10 1.56 -2.31
CA ARG A 46 -10.88 2.38 -3.25
C ARG A 46 -10.59 2.05 -4.72
N GLN A 47 -9.37 1.61 -5.02
CA GLN A 47 -8.96 1.27 -6.39
C GLN A 47 -9.16 -0.21 -6.71
N HIS A 48 -9.17 -1.06 -5.68
CA HIS A 48 -9.40 -2.50 -5.79
C HIS A 48 -10.54 -2.93 -4.87
N PRO A 49 -11.80 -2.51 -5.14
CA PRO A 49 -12.95 -2.86 -4.30
C PRO A 49 -13.27 -4.37 -4.33
N ASP A 50 -12.79 -5.06 -5.37
CA ASP A 50 -12.95 -6.50 -5.57
C ASP A 50 -12.03 -7.35 -4.66
N GLN A 51 -10.99 -6.74 -4.08
CA GLN A 51 -10.06 -7.44 -3.21
C GLN A 51 -10.58 -7.54 -1.76
N SER A 52 -10.41 -8.72 -1.16
CA SER A 52 -10.65 -8.91 0.27
C SER A 52 -9.83 -7.94 1.11
N ALA A 53 -10.40 -7.45 2.21
CA ALA A 53 -9.75 -6.46 3.09
C ALA A 53 -8.36 -6.91 3.57
N GLU A 54 -8.19 -8.20 3.89
CA GLU A 54 -6.91 -8.76 4.31
C GLU A 54 -5.87 -8.75 3.18
N TYR A 55 -6.29 -9.04 1.94
CA TYR A 55 -5.41 -9.03 0.78
C TYR A 55 -4.99 -7.60 0.41
N ALA A 56 -5.94 -6.67 0.40
CA ALA A 56 -5.68 -5.24 0.21
C ALA A 56 -4.71 -4.68 1.26
N ALA A 57 -4.86 -5.10 2.53
CA ALA A 57 -3.97 -4.68 3.60
C ALA A 57 -2.54 -5.17 3.37
N LYS A 58 -2.36 -6.45 3.03
CA LYS A 58 -1.05 -7.03 2.71
C LYS A 58 -0.38 -6.30 1.54
N GLN A 59 -1.13 -5.97 0.48
CA GLN A 59 -0.61 -5.24 -0.68
C GLN A 59 -0.20 -3.81 -0.32
N ALA A 60 -1.04 -3.06 0.40
CA ALA A 60 -0.72 -1.70 0.81
C ALA A 60 0.51 -1.62 1.73
N VAL A 61 0.63 -2.55 2.69
CA VAL A 61 1.81 -2.64 3.56
C VAL A 61 3.06 -3.01 2.75
N ALA A 62 2.94 -3.90 1.77
CA ALA A 62 4.05 -4.24 0.87
C ALA A 62 4.54 -3.01 0.06
N VAL A 63 3.64 -2.15 -0.43
CA VAL A 63 4.01 -0.88 -1.10
C VAL A 63 4.81 0.03 -0.17
N ILE A 64 4.28 0.25 1.04
CA ILE A 64 4.87 1.17 2.02
C ILE A 64 6.27 0.67 2.42
N LEU A 65 6.38 -0.63 2.72
CA LEU A 65 7.65 -1.26 3.08
C LEU A 65 8.64 -1.29 1.93
N ALA A 66 8.22 -1.59 0.70
CA ALA A 66 9.11 -1.58 -0.47
C ALA A 66 9.67 -0.18 -0.74
N THR A 67 8.87 0.86 -0.52
CA THR A 67 9.30 2.26 -0.66
C THR A 67 10.28 2.64 0.45
N HIS A 68 9.94 2.34 1.71
CA HIS A 68 10.85 2.58 2.85
C HIS A 68 12.12 1.71 2.82
N ALA A 69 12.08 0.52 2.22
CA ALA A 69 13.25 -0.33 2.04
C ALA A 69 14.16 0.19 0.93
N LYS A 70 13.61 0.72 -0.17
CA LYS A 70 14.40 1.41 -1.20
C LYS A 70 15.17 2.59 -0.64
N ILE A 71 14.56 3.37 0.25
CA ILE A 71 15.24 4.48 0.94
C ILE A 71 16.41 4.01 1.81
N ARG A 72 16.41 2.74 2.26
CA ARG A 72 17.42 2.18 3.18
C ARG A 72 18.58 1.43 2.49
N ILE A 73 18.52 1.27 1.16
CA ILE A 73 19.61 0.66 0.38
C ILE A 73 20.57 1.74 -0.15
N GLU A 74 20.26 3.01 0.08
CA GLU A 74 21.17 4.14 -0.09
C GLU A 74 21.70 4.59 1.29
N GLU A 75 22.45 3.72 1.98
CA GLU A 75 23.40 4.11 3.05
C GLU A 75 24.72 3.37 2.86
#